data_AF-A0A6H2A1R6-F1
#
_entry.id   AF-A0A6H2A1R6-F1
#
_cell.length_a   1.000
_cell.length_b   1.000
_cell.length_c   1.000
_cell.angle_alpha   90.00
_cell.angle_beta   90.00
_cell.angle_gamma   90.00
#
_symmetry.space_group_name_H-M   'P 1'
#
loop_
_entity.id
_entity.type
_entity.pdbx_description
1 polymer ?
#
loop_
_entity_poly.entity_id
_entity_poly.type
_entity_poly.pdbx_seq_one_letter_code
_entity_poly.pdbx_strand_id
1 'polypeptide(L)' 'MKKWTPDKVTAVILIAGCLGLLFTGIDGEVKSILTIAAGYLFATGIAERKK' A
#
# COMPACT_ATOMS: atom_id res chain seq x y z
N MET A 1 -6.68 -4.91 23.24
CA MET A 1 -5.99 -5.54 22.08
C MET A 1 -6.11 -4.59 20.89
N LYS A 2 -4.99 -4.09 20.37
CA LYS A 2 -4.96 -3.03 19.35
C LYS A 2 -5.53 -3.60 18.04
N LYS A 3 -6.80 -3.33 17.75
CA LYS A 3 -7.48 -3.77 16.52
C LYS A 3 -6.64 -3.29 15.34
N TRP A 4 -6.00 -4.22 14.64
CA TRP A 4 -5.38 -3.96 13.35
C TRP A 4 -6.50 -3.71 12.36
N THR A 5 -6.88 -2.44 12.21
CA THR A 5 -7.78 -2.03 11.16
C THR A 5 -7.13 -2.28 9.80
N PRO A 6 -7.90 -2.66 8.78
CA PRO A 6 -7.39 -2.96 7.45
C PRO A 6 -6.52 -1.82 6.90
N ASP A 7 -6.86 -0.56 7.20
CA ASP A 7 -6.04 0.62 6.87
C ASP A 7 -4.59 0.52 7.36
N LYS A 8 -4.36 0.05 8.59
CA LYS A 8 -3.01 -0.06 9.16
C LYS A 8 -2.23 -1.21 8.55
N VAL A 9 -2.89 -2.32 8.25
CA VAL A 9 -2.27 -3.46 7.57
C VAL A 9 -1.82 -3.03 6.17
N THR A 10 -2.69 -2.33 5.45
CA THR A 10 -2.38 -1.76 4.14
C THR A 10 -1.21 -0.79 4.18
N ALA A 11 -1.21 0.15 5.11
CA ALA A 11 -0.12 1.12 5.24
C ALA A 11 1.23 0.43 5.47
N VAL A 12 1.24 -0.63 6.28
CA VAL A 12 2.45 -1.44 6.51
C VAL A 12 2.87 -2.18 5.24
N ILE A 13 1.94 -2.76 4.48
CA ILE A 13 2.25 -3.43 3.20
C ILE A 13 2.81 -2.44 2.18
N LEU A 14 2.25 -1.23 2.10
CA LEU A 14 2.74 -0.16 1.22
C LEU A 14 4.19 0.21 1.55
N ILE A 15 4.46 0.48 2.82
CA ILE A 15 5.76 0.94 3.30
C ILE A 15 6.80 -0.19 3.15
N ALA A 16 6.45 -1.41 3.56
CA ALA A 16 7.31 -2.58 3.45
C ALA A 16 7.57 -2.97 1.98
N GLY A 17 6.56 -2.89 1.11
CA GLY A 17 6.70 -3.15 -0.32
C GLY A 17 7.61 -2.12 -1.00
N CYS A 18 7.46 -0.84 -0.65
CA CYS A 18 8.28 0.24 -1.20
C CYS A 18 9.75 0.15 -0.75
N LEU A 19 9.99 -0.20 0.53
CA LEU A 19 11.32 -0.49 1.08
C LEU A 19 11.94 -1.73 0.44
N GLY A 20 11.18 -2.82 0.31
CA GLY A 20 11.62 -4.05 -0.33
C GLY A 20 12.10 -3.81 -1.76
N LEU A 21 11.31 -3.08 -2.55
CA LEU A 21 11.64 -2.70 -3.93
C LEU A 21 12.87 -1.80 -4.04
N LEU A 22 13.09 -0.92 -3.07
CA LEU A 22 14.29 -0.08 -3.00
C LEU A 22 15.55 -0.91 -2.75
N PHE A 23 15.45 -1.94 -1.92
CA PHE A 23 16.58 -2.80 -1.55
C PHE A 23 16.87 -3.92 -2.56
N THR A 24 15.85 -4.48 -3.21
CA THR A 24 16.05 -5.58 -4.16
C THR A 24 16.49 -5.10 -5.55
N GLY A 25 16.50 -3.79 -5.81
CA GLY A 25 16.90 -3.22 -7.11
C GLY A 25 15.99 -3.67 -8.26
N ILE A 26 14.79 -4.17 -7.95
CA ILE A 26 13.88 -4.77 -8.93
C ILE A 26 13.28 -3.67 -9.81
N ASP A 27 13.21 -4.02 -11.10
CA ASP A 27 12.82 -3.23 -12.25
C ASP A 27 11.50 -2.45 -12.08
N GLY A 28 11.40 -1.31 -12.78
CA GLY A 28 10.38 -0.27 -12.56
C GLY A 28 8.92 -0.73 -12.72
N GLU A 29 8.71 -1.88 -13.36
CA GLU A 29 7.42 -2.54 -13.55
C GLU A 29 6.74 -2.89 -12.22
N VAL A 30 7.49 -3.42 -11.24
CA VAL A 30 6.92 -3.84 -9.94
C VAL A 30 6.57 -2.64 -9.07
N LYS A 31 7.35 -1.55 -9.16
CA LYS A 31 6.99 -0.26 -8.55
C LYS A 31 5.68 0.29 -9.13
N SER A 32 5.47 0.12 -10.43
CA SER A 32 4.27 0.59 -11.11
C SER A 32 3.03 -0.19 -10.65
N ILE A 33 3.12 -1.52 -10.58
CA ILE A 33 2.03 -2.38 -10.08
C ILE A 33 1.72 -2.06 -8.61
N LEU A 34 2.74 -1.90 -7.77
CA LEU A 34 2.55 -1.53 -6.37
C LEU A 34 1.93 -0.15 -6.21
N THR A 35 2.31 0.82 -7.06
CA THR A 35 1.75 2.18 -7.04
C THR A 35 0.28 2.19 -7.43
N ILE A 36 -0.11 1.41 -8.44
CA ILE A 36 -1.52 1.28 -8.85
C ILE A 36 -2.34 0.57 -7.76
N ALA A 37 -1.83 -0.52 -7.19
CA ALA A 37 -2.48 -1.21 -6.08
C ALA A 37 -2.65 -0.31 -4.85
N ALA A 38 -1.60 0.46 -4.53
CA ALA A 38 -1.62 1.46 -3.48
C ALA A 38 -2.66 2.56 -3.72
N GLY A 39 -2.69 3.12 -4.94
CA GLY A 39 -3.64 4.15 -5.34
C GLY A 39 -5.09 3.66 -5.27
N TYR A 40 -5.36 2.43 -5.72
CA TYR A 40 -6.69 1.82 -5.60
C TYR A 40 -7.11 1.65 -4.13
N LEU A 41 -6.20 1.19 -3.27
CA LEU A 41 -6.53 1.03 -1.85
C LEU A 41 -6.69 2.37 -1.11
N PHE A 42 -5.92 3.39 -1.48
CA PHE A 42 -6.11 4.73 -0.94
C PHE A 42 -7.43 5.35 -1.39
N ALA A 43 -7.80 5.16 -2.66
CA ALA A 43 -9.08 5.63 -3.20
C ALA A 43 -10.28 4.96 -2.51
N THR A 44 -10.22 3.64 -2.28
CA THR A 44 -11.26 2.90 -1.55
C THR A 44 -11.33 3.31 -0.08
N GLY A 45 -10.20 3.46 0.62
CA GLY A 45 -10.18 3.94 2.00
C GLY A 45 -10.71 5.38 2.16
N ILE A 46 -10.40 6.28 1.22
CA ILE A 46 -10.97 7.64 1.19
C ILE A 46 -12.47 7.59 0.88
N ALA A 47 -12.91 6.76 -0.07
CA ALA A 47 -14.33 6.61 -0.40
C ALA A 47 -15.13 6.07 0.79
N GLU A 48 -14.56 5.13 1.55
CA GLU A 48 -15.18 4.54 2.73
C GLU A 48 -15.23 5.53 3.91
N ARG A 49 -14.22 6.40 4.05
CA ARG A 49 -14.21 7.51 5.02
C ARG A 49 -15.22 8.62 4.70
N LYS A 50 -15.68 8.71 3.46
CA LYS A 50 -16.60 9.75 2.98
C LYS A 50 -18.08 9.35 3.09
N LYS A 51 -18.37 8.11 3.49
CA LYS A 51 -19.71 7.57 3.72
C LYS A 51 -20.07 7.67 5.20
#